data_AF-F6UE82-F1
#
_entry.id   AF-F6UE82-F1
#
_cell.length_a   1.000
_cell.length_b   1.000
_cell.length_c   1.000
_cell.angle_alpha   90.00
_cell.angle_beta   90.00
_cell.angle_gamma   90.00
#
_symmetry.space_group_name_H-M   'P 1'
#
loop_
_entity.id
_entity.type
_entity.pdbx_description
1 polymer ?
#
loop_
_entity_poly.entity_id
_entity_poly.type
_entity_poly.pdbx_seq_one_letter_code
_entity_poly.pdbx_strand_id
1 'polypeptide(L)'
;MAEDEPDAKSPKTGGRAPPGGAEAGEPTTLLQRLRGTISKAVQNKVEGILQDVQKFSDNDKLYLYLQLPSGPTTGDKSSEPSTLSNEEYMYAYRWIRNHLEEHTDTCLPKQSVYDAYRKYCESLACCRPLSTANFGKIIREIFPDIKARRLGGRGQSKYCYSGIRRKTLVSMPPLPGLDLKGSE
;
A
#
# COMPACT_ATOMS: atom_id res chain seq x y z
N MET A 1 -19.48 21.40 55.84
CA MET A 1 -19.25 20.59 54.63
C MET A 1 -17.90 21.05 54.10
N ALA A 2 -16.74 20.47 54.46
CA ALA A 2 -16.35 19.06 54.48
C ALA A 2 -16.63 18.44 53.09
N GLU A 3 -15.67 18.10 52.23
CA GLU A 3 -14.25 17.78 52.43
C GLU A 3 -13.40 18.18 51.20
N ASP A 4 -12.19 18.68 51.47
CA ASP A 4 -11.02 18.77 50.59
C ASP A 4 -9.89 18.11 51.38
N GLU A 5 -9.25 17.08 50.83
CA GLU A 5 -7.95 16.59 51.30
C GLU A 5 -7.14 15.96 50.14
N PRO A 6 -5.79 15.98 50.24
CA PRO A 6 -4.88 16.11 49.10
C PRO A 6 -3.76 15.04 49.08
N ASP A 7 -2.81 15.25 48.15
CA ASP A 7 -1.38 14.93 48.21
C ASP A 7 -0.86 13.49 48.47
N ALA A 8 -0.06 12.98 47.52
CA ALA A 8 1.41 12.95 47.64
C ALA A 8 2.08 11.75 46.94
N LYS A 9 3.29 12.05 46.43
CA LYS A 9 4.49 11.19 46.27
C LYS A 9 4.78 10.45 44.93
N SER A 10 5.61 11.12 44.13
CA SER A 10 6.72 10.56 43.30
C SER A 10 7.79 9.82 44.16
N PRO A 11 8.93 9.26 43.64
CA PRO A 11 9.37 8.85 42.29
C PRO A 11 10.11 7.46 42.22
N LYS A 12 10.58 7.10 41.00
CA LYS A 12 11.79 6.29 40.66
C LYS A 12 11.83 4.76 40.93
N THR A 13 11.83 4.00 39.82
CA THR A 13 12.79 2.90 39.48
C THR A 13 12.67 2.69 37.96
N GLY A 14 13.70 2.84 37.12
CA GLY A 14 14.90 2.02 37.13
C GLY A 14 14.62 0.69 36.40
N GLY A 15 14.57 0.69 35.07
CA GLY A 15 14.29 -0.51 34.28
C GLY A 15 14.77 -0.36 32.84
N ARG A 16 16.05 -0.68 32.63
CA ARG A 16 16.73 -0.79 31.34
C ARG A 16 16.18 -2.01 30.59
N ALA A 17 15.57 -1.77 29.43
CA ALA A 17 15.15 -2.81 28.47
C ALA A 17 15.90 -2.59 27.13
N PRO A 18 16.13 -3.66 26.36
CA PRO A 18 17.32 -3.86 25.53
C PRO A 18 17.34 -3.05 24.23
N PRO A 19 18.49 -2.97 23.55
CA PRO A 19 18.56 -2.34 22.24
C PRO A 19 17.77 -3.20 21.25
N GLY A 20 16.57 -2.75 20.91
CA GLY A 20 15.83 -3.24 19.76
C GLY A 20 16.60 -2.81 18.51
N GLY A 21 17.54 -3.66 18.09
CA GLY A 21 18.21 -3.54 16.80
C GLY A 21 17.15 -3.57 15.71
N ALA A 22 16.77 -2.39 15.22
CA ALA A 22 16.16 -2.22 13.92
C ALA A 22 17.27 -2.43 12.88
N GLU A 23 17.70 -3.68 12.71
CA GLU A 23 18.38 -4.06 11.48
C GLU A 23 17.31 -4.08 10.40
N ALA A 24 17.28 -3.00 9.63
CA ALA A 24 16.71 -2.99 8.30
C ALA A 24 17.20 -4.26 7.60
N GLY A 25 16.28 -5.21 7.40
CA GLY A 25 16.61 -6.54 6.91
C GLY A 25 17.21 -6.44 5.52
N GLU A 26 18.53 -6.44 5.45
CA GLU A 26 19.24 -6.61 4.19
C GLU A 26 18.79 -7.95 3.59
N PRO A 27 18.47 -8.02 2.29
CA PRO A 27 17.98 -9.24 1.64
C PRO A 27 18.94 -10.43 1.80
N THR A 28 20.22 -10.14 2.05
CA THR A 28 21.29 -11.10 2.36
C THR A 28 21.06 -11.83 3.69
N THR A 29 20.56 -11.15 4.73
CA THR A 29 20.36 -11.75 6.07
C THR A 29 19.28 -12.84 6.06
N LEU A 30 18.19 -12.62 5.32
CA LEU A 30 17.08 -13.56 5.19
C LEU A 30 17.48 -14.78 4.35
N LEU A 31 18.18 -14.58 3.23
CA LEU A 31 18.73 -15.67 2.43
C LEU A 31 19.69 -16.55 3.23
N GLN A 32 20.55 -15.94 4.04
CA GLN A 32 21.52 -16.66 4.86
C GLN A 32 20.83 -17.48 5.98
N ARG A 33 19.78 -16.92 6.60
CA ARG A 33 18.94 -17.67 7.55
C ARG A 33 18.23 -18.85 6.89
N LEU A 34 17.61 -18.64 5.73
CA LEU A 34 16.92 -19.70 4.98
C LEU A 34 17.90 -20.80 4.54
N ARG A 35 19.10 -20.43 4.10
CA ARG A 35 20.15 -21.39 3.75
C ARG A 35 20.50 -22.29 4.93
N GLY A 36 20.54 -21.76 6.16
CA GLY A 36 20.77 -22.56 7.37
C GLY A 36 19.66 -23.56 7.69
N THR A 37 18.42 -23.30 7.27
CA THR A 37 17.24 -24.14 7.56
C THR A 37 16.95 -25.24 6.54
N ILE A 38 17.56 -25.20 5.35
CA ILE A 38 17.24 -26.09 4.24
C ILE A 38 18.40 -27.08 4.00
N SER A 39 18.07 -28.33 3.62
CA SER A 39 19.06 -29.39 3.42
C SER A 39 20.14 -29.03 2.38
N LYS A 40 21.36 -29.55 2.60
CA LYS A 40 22.50 -29.28 1.72
C LYS A 40 22.26 -29.73 0.28
N ALA A 41 21.52 -30.83 0.10
CA ALA A 41 21.13 -31.32 -1.22
C ALA A 41 20.26 -30.31 -1.99
N VAL A 42 19.32 -29.64 -1.31
CA VAL A 42 18.48 -28.62 -1.93
C VAL A 42 19.29 -27.36 -2.22
N GLN A 43 20.19 -26.94 -1.32
CA GLN A 43 21.09 -25.81 -1.58
C GLN A 43 21.92 -26.02 -2.84
N ASN A 44 22.51 -27.20 -3.01
CA ASN A 44 23.32 -27.51 -4.19
C ASN A 44 22.48 -27.52 -5.48
N LYS A 45 21.23 -28.00 -5.42
CA LYS A 45 20.30 -27.92 -6.56
C LYS A 45 19.98 -26.47 -6.91
N VAL A 46 19.69 -25.63 -5.92
CA VAL A 46 19.41 -24.20 -6.14
C VAL A 46 20.60 -23.48 -6.75
N GLU A 47 21.82 -23.76 -6.27
CA GLU A 47 23.05 -23.20 -6.81
C GLU A 47 23.30 -23.64 -8.27
N GLY A 48 23.02 -24.91 -8.59
CA GLY A 48 23.08 -25.41 -9.98
C GLY A 48 22.09 -24.70 -10.90
N ILE A 49 20.83 -24.55 -10.46
CA ILE A 49 19.80 -23.82 -11.23
C ILE A 49 20.23 -22.36 -11.45
N LEU A 50 20.77 -21.68 -10.43
CA LEU A 50 21.27 -20.32 -10.57
C LEU A 50 22.38 -20.19 -11.62
N GLN A 51 23.33 -21.13 -11.64
CA GLN A 51 24.38 -21.16 -12.65
C GLN A 51 23.83 -21.35 -14.07
N ASP A 52 22.81 -22.19 -14.23
CA ASP A 52 22.19 -22.41 -15.53
C ASP A 52 21.37 -21.21 -15.99
N VAL A 53 20.61 -20.58 -15.09
CA VAL A 53 19.86 -19.35 -15.39
C VAL A 53 20.79 -18.18 -15.71
N GLN A 54 22.00 -18.15 -15.16
CA GLN A 54 22.97 -17.10 -15.48
C GLN A 54 23.43 -17.16 -16.94
N LYS A 55 23.38 -18.32 -17.58
CA LYS A 55 23.72 -18.52 -19.01
C LYS A 55 22.59 -18.09 -19.96
N PHE A 56 21.39 -17.85 -19.44
CA PHE A 56 20.23 -17.47 -20.24
C PHE A 56 20.35 -16.05 -20.78
N SER A 57 19.78 -15.81 -21.96
CA SER A 57 19.58 -14.45 -22.46
C SER A 57 18.57 -13.69 -21.60
N ASP A 58 18.53 -12.37 -21.70
CA ASP A 58 17.59 -11.56 -20.91
C ASP A 58 16.12 -11.89 -21.24
N ASN A 59 15.83 -12.27 -22.49
CA ASN A 59 14.49 -12.72 -22.90
C ASN A 59 14.12 -14.08 -22.27
N ASP A 60 15.07 -15.01 -22.20
CA ASP A 60 14.83 -16.33 -21.60
C ASP A 60 14.64 -16.22 -20.08
N LYS A 61 15.40 -15.34 -19.42
CA LYS A 61 15.20 -15.01 -17.99
C LYS A 61 13.83 -14.42 -17.74
N LEU A 62 13.37 -13.53 -18.63
CA LEU A 62 12.04 -12.96 -18.55
C LEU A 62 10.95 -14.02 -18.71
N TYR A 63 11.11 -14.93 -19.68
CA TYR A 63 10.17 -16.05 -19.88
C TYR A 63 10.11 -16.98 -18.66
N LEU A 64 11.27 -17.33 -18.08
CA LEU A 64 11.34 -18.11 -16.86
C LEU A 64 10.60 -17.44 -15.70
N TYR A 65 10.81 -16.13 -15.51
CA TYR A 65 10.15 -15.37 -14.44
C TYR A 65 8.62 -15.41 -14.53
N LEU A 66 8.08 -15.33 -15.75
CA LEU A 66 6.64 -15.41 -16.00
C LEU A 66 6.06 -16.81 -15.76
N GLN A 67 6.87 -17.86 -15.89
CA GLN A 67 6.44 -19.25 -15.70
C GLN A 67 6.60 -19.75 -14.26
N LEU A 68 7.47 -19.14 -13.46
CA LEU A 68 7.59 -19.50 -12.06
C LEU A 68 6.24 -19.25 -11.37
N PRO A 69 5.70 -20.23 -10.63
CA PRO A 69 4.46 -20.06 -9.91
C PRO A 69 4.64 -18.94 -8.89
N SER A 70 4.15 -17.76 -9.25
CA SER A 70 3.85 -16.71 -8.29
C SER A 70 2.86 -17.34 -7.33
N GLY A 71 3.25 -17.48 -6.05
CA GLY A 71 2.48 -18.20 -5.02
C GLY A 71 0.98 -17.84 -5.05
N PRO A 72 0.11 -18.67 -4.45
CA PRO A 72 -1.31 -18.73 -4.74
C PRO A 72 -1.89 -17.33 -4.93
N THR A 73 -2.21 -16.99 -6.18
CA THR A 73 -3.11 -15.88 -6.43
C THR A 73 -4.38 -16.28 -5.71
N THR A 74 -4.79 -15.48 -4.73
CA THR A 74 -6.03 -15.68 -3.96
C THR A 74 -7.20 -15.65 -4.92
N GLY A 75 -7.48 -16.80 -5.53
CA GLY A 75 -8.35 -16.97 -6.68
C GLY A 75 -9.11 -18.28 -6.57
N ASP A 76 -9.60 -18.57 -5.37
CA ASP A 76 -10.74 -19.47 -5.18
C ASP A 76 -11.43 -19.09 -3.87
N LYS A 77 -12.47 -18.24 -3.97
CA LYS A 77 -13.66 -18.30 -3.10
C LYS A 77 -14.88 -17.90 -3.91
N SER A 78 -15.53 -18.97 -4.37
CA SER A 78 -16.94 -19.10 -4.69
C SER A 78 -17.87 -18.19 -3.83
N SER A 79 -18.74 -17.47 -4.53
CA SER A 79 -20.15 -17.23 -4.16
C SER A 79 -20.46 -16.61 -2.80
N GLU A 80 -20.05 -15.35 -2.55
CA GLU A 80 -20.69 -14.49 -1.53
C GLU A 80 -20.74 -13.04 -2.06
N PRO A 81 -21.91 -12.36 -2.03
CA PRO A 81 -22.01 -11.00 -2.52
C PRO A 81 -21.54 -10.05 -1.42
N SER A 82 -20.23 -9.74 -1.30
CA SER A 82 -19.75 -8.50 -0.62
C SER A 82 -18.23 -8.28 -0.51
N THR A 83 -17.35 -9.22 -0.87
CA THR A 83 -15.91 -8.94 -0.78
C THR A 83 -15.40 -8.37 -2.09
N LEU A 84 -15.13 -7.06 -2.11
CA LEU A 84 -14.35 -6.40 -3.15
C LEU A 84 -13.12 -7.24 -3.51
N SER A 85 -12.86 -7.48 -4.80
CA SER A 85 -11.65 -8.19 -5.19
C SER A 85 -10.41 -7.40 -4.76
N ASN A 86 -9.35 -8.11 -4.38
CA ASN A 86 -8.13 -7.48 -3.87
C ASN A 86 -7.53 -6.52 -4.91
N GLU A 87 -7.47 -6.94 -6.18
CA GLU A 87 -7.11 -6.09 -7.32
C GLU A 87 -7.93 -4.81 -7.41
N GLU A 88 -9.26 -4.87 -7.42
CA GLU A 88 -10.10 -3.67 -7.57
C GLU A 88 -9.92 -2.70 -6.38
N TYR A 89 -9.78 -3.24 -5.17
CA TYR A 89 -9.44 -2.45 -3.98
C TYR A 89 -8.08 -1.77 -4.17
N MET A 90 -7.05 -2.51 -4.59
CA MET A 90 -5.70 -1.97 -4.82
C MET A 90 -5.71 -0.86 -5.88
N TYR A 91 -6.46 -1.03 -6.98
CA TYR A 91 -6.56 0.00 -8.03
C TYR A 91 -7.20 1.29 -7.50
N ALA A 92 -8.32 1.17 -6.77
CA ALA A 92 -8.97 2.31 -6.16
C ALA A 92 -8.08 2.99 -5.11
N TYR A 93 -7.44 2.20 -4.25
CA TYR A 93 -6.52 2.69 -3.22
C TYR A 93 -5.36 3.49 -3.82
N ARG A 94 -4.68 2.92 -4.83
CA ARG A 94 -3.57 3.57 -5.56
C ARG A 94 -4.05 4.85 -6.23
N TRP A 95 -5.19 4.82 -6.90
CA TRP A 95 -5.74 6.00 -7.56
C TRP A 95 -6.00 7.12 -6.55
N ILE A 96 -6.68 6.81 -5.43
CA ILE A 96 -6.99 7.79 -4.38
C ILE A 96 -5.71 8.42 -3.81
N ARG A 97 -4.71 7.62 -3.42
CA ARG A 97 -3.44 8.09 -2.87
C ARG A 97 -2.63 8.96 -3.84
N ASN A 98 -2.73 8.67 -5.14
CA ASN A 98 -1.96 9.38 -6.16
C ASN A 98 -2.63 10.69 -6.62
N HIS A 99 -3.96 10.78 -6.56
CA HIS A 99 -4.71 11.90 -7.13
C HIS A 99 -5.33 12.83 -6.09
N LEU A 100 -5.48 12.38 -4.84
CA LEU A 100 -6.06 13.13 -3.75
C LEU A 100 -5.05 13.31 -2.63
N GLU A 101 -5.15 14.42 -1.93
CA GLU A 101 -4.37 14.72 -0.73
C GLU A 101 -5.22 15.47 0.30
N GLU A 102 -4.79 15.40 1.55
CA GLU A 102 -5.46 16.07 2.66
C GLU A 102 -5.28 17.57 2.59
N HIS A 103 -6.37 18.30 2.80
CA HIS A 103 -6.35 19.75 2.87
C HIS A 103 -7.61 20.28 3.55
N THR A 104 -7.45 20.87 4.74
CA THR A 104 -8.53 21.24 5.66
C THR A 104 -9.52 22.25 5.09
N ASP A 105 -9.05 23.17 4.25
CA ASP A 105 -9.84 24.35 3.83
C ASP A 105 -10.54 24.15 2.48
N THR A 106 -10.40 22.96 1.88
CA THR A 106 -10.97 22.67 0.56
C THR A 106 -12.05 21.61 0.64
N CYS A 107 -12.88 21.62 -0.39
CA CYS A 107 -13.90 20.61 -0.60
C CYS A 107 -13.97 20.19 -2.07
N LEU A 108 -14.23 18.90 -2.29
CA LEU A 108 -14.36 18.33 -3.62
C LEU A 108 -15.74 17.69 -3.79
N PRO A 109 -16.46 17.97 -4.90
CA PRO A 109 -17.73 17.31 -5.20
C PRO A 109 -17.55 15.80 -5.35
N LYS A 110 -18.33 15.00 -4.62
CA LYS A 110 -18.20 13.52 -4.62
C LYS A 110 -18.34 12.92 -6.01
N GLN A 111 -19.29 13.43 -6.80
CA GLN A 111 -19.52 12.99 -8.19
C GLN A 111 -18.30 13.24 -9.06
N SER A 112 -17.71 14.45 -9.01
CA SER A 112 -16.52 14.78 -9.80
C SER A 112 -15.32 13.89 -9.45
N VAL A 113 -15.15 13.53 -8.19
CA VAL A 113 -14.07 12.62 -7.76
C VAL A 113 -14.30 11.22 -8.33
N TYR A 114 -15.52 10.69 -8.19
CA TYR A 114 -15.87 9.36 -8.67
C TYR A 114 -15.86 9.26 -10.21
N ASP A 115 -16.28 10.30 -10.91
CA ASP A 115 -16.20 10.36 -12.38
C ASP A 115 -14.75 10.36 -12.88
N ALA A 116 -13.84 11.04 -12.18
CA ALA A 116 -12.41 10.99 -12.52
C ALA A 116 -11.82 9.59 -12.30
N TYR A 117 -12.22 8.90 -11.22
CA TYR A 117 -11.85 7.50 -10.99
C TYR A 117 -12.43 6.57 -12.08
N ARG A 118 -13.68 6.76 -12.48
CA ARG A 118 -14.30 5.95 -13.55
C ARG A 118 -13.54 6.08 -14.87
N LYS A 119 -13.19 7.30 -15.27
CA LYS A 119 -12.37 7.56 -16.47
C LYS A 119 -11.00 6.89 -16.39
N TYR A 120 -10.39 6.87 -15.21
CA TYR A 120 -9.14 6.14 -14.99
C TYR A 120 -9.31 4.63 -15.22
N CYS A 121 -10.37 4.02 -14.67
CA CYS A 121 -10.68 2.61 -14.92
C CYS A 121 -10.89 2.31 -16.41
N GLU A 122 -11.64 3.18 -17.11
CA GLU A 122 -11.86 3.07 -18.56
C GLU A 122 -10.54 3.12 -19.35
N SER A 123 -9.60 4.00 -18.95
CA SER A 123 -8.30 4.14 -19.62
C SER A 123 -7.36 2.93 -19.45
N LEU A 124 -7.51 2.15 -18.36
CA LEU A 124 -6.71 0.95 -18.13
C LEU A 124 -7.27 -0.30 -18.84
N ALA A 125 -8.47 -0.22 -19.44
CA ALA A 125 -9.18 -1.27 -20.19
C ALA A 125 -9.45 -2.61 -19.48
N CYS A 126 -8.73 -2.97 -18.42
CA CYS A 126 -8.86 -4.22 -17.66
C CYS A 126 -9.56 -4.06 -16.30
N CYS A 127 -9.88 -2.83 -15.88
CA CYS A 127 -10.38 -2.55 -14.54
C CYS A 127 -11.86 -2.14 -14.57
N ARG A 128 -12.72 -2.92 -13.90
CA ARG A 128 -14.11 -2.51 -13.65
C ARG A 128 -14.13 -1.46 -12.52
N PRO A 129 -14.81 -0.31 -12.69
CA PRO A 129 -14.92 0.66 -11.62
C PRO A 129 -15.72 0.10 -10.45
N LEU A 130 -15.22 0.31 -9.23
CA LEU A 130 -15.92 -0.02 -7.99
C LEU A 130 -17.25 0.72 -7.88
N SER A 131 -18.22 0.16 -7.15
CA SER A 131 -19.45 0.87 -6.82
C SER A 131 -19.15 2.16 -6.02
N THR A 132 -20.01 3.17 -6.15
CA THR A 132 -19.86 4.44 -5.43
C THR A 132 -19.80 4.25 -3.91
N ALA A 133 -20.51 3.27 -3.37
CA ALA A 133 -20.47 2.93 -1.95
C ALA A 133 -19.11 2.37 -1.52
N ASN A 134 -18.57 1.43 -2.28
CA ASN A 134 -17.29 0.80 -2.00
C ASN A 134 -16.12 1.79 -2.16
N PHE A 135 -16.12 2.58 -3.22
CA PHE A 135 -15.18 3.69 -3.39
C PHE A 135 -15.25 4.68 -2.20
N GLY A 136 -16.47 5.01 -1.78
CA GLY A 136 -16.73 5.86 -0.62
C GLY A 136 -16.31 5.26 0.73
N LYS A 137 -16.13 3.93 0.82
CA LYS A 137 -15.56 3.25 1.99
C LYS A 137 -14.04 3.40 2.00
N ILE A 138 -13.39 3.08 0.88
CA ILE A 138 -11.93 3.16 0.73
C ILE A 138 -11.42 4.59 0.95
N ILE A 139 -12.12 5.60 0.43
CA ILE A 139 -11.69 7.00 0.62
C ILE A 139 -11.70 7.43 2.11
N ARG A 140 -12.63 6.92 2.92
CA ARG A 140 -12.69 7.21 4.37
C ARG A 140 -11.64 6.42 5.16
N GLU A 141 -11.25 5.27 4.65
CA GLU A 141 -10.17 4.47 5.22
C GLU A 141 -8.80 5.15 4.98
N ILE A 142 -8.61 5.74 3.79
CA ILE A 142 -7.39 6.47 3.45
C ILE A 142 -7.34 7.84 4.14
N PHE A 143 -8.47 8.55 4.19
CA PHE A 143 -8.57 9.88 4.79
C PHE A 143 -9.65 9.87 5.89
N PRO A 144 -9.29 9.50 7.14
CA PRO A 144 -10.26 9.35 8.23
C PRO A 144 -10.89 10.68 8.66
N ASP A 145 -10.16 11.80 8.50
CA ASP A 145 -10.60 13.12 8.96
C ASP A 145 -11.55 13.84 7.99
N ILE A 146 -11.89 13.23 6.85
CA ILE A 146 -12.78 13.85 5.86
C ILE A 146 -14.21 13.93 6.37
N LYS A 147 -14.84 15.09 6.11
CA LYS A 147 -16.21 15.35 6.54
C LYS A 147 -17.15 15.39 5.35
N ALA A 148 -18.35 14.86 5.51
CA ALA A 148 -19.41 14.99 4.52
C ALA A 148 -20.01 16.40 4.60
N ARG A 149 -20.06 17.12 3.47
CA ARG A 149 -20.71 18.43 3.38
C ARG A 149 -21.67 18.47 2.20
N ARG A 150 -22.76 19.24 2.30
CA ARG A 150 -23.65 19.56 1.17
C ARG A 150 -23.49 21.05 0.85
N LEU A 151 -23.10 21.37 -0.38
CA LEU A 151 -22.76 22.74 -0.81
C LEU A 151 -23.56 23.16 -2.02
N GLY A 152 -24.00 24.42 -2.08
CA GLY A 152 -24.74 25.02 -3.18
C GLY A 152 -26.11 25.56 -2.76
N GLY A 153 -26.68 26.46 -3.57
CA GLY A 153 -27.98 27.07 -3.33
C GLY A 153 -29.17 26.10 -3.40
N ARG A 154 -30.37 26.60 -3.11
CA ARG A 154 -31.61 25.82 -3.16
C ARG A 154 -31.76 25.13 -4.52
N GLY A 155 -31.91 23.80 -4.51
CA GLY A 155 -32.08 22.99 -5.73
C GLY A 155 -30.79 22.65 -6.50
N GLN A 156 -29.64 23.24 -6.15
CA GLN A 156 -28.35 23.00 -6.81
C GLN A 156 -27.29 22.40 -5.86
N SER A 157 -27.70 22.03 -4.64
CA SER A 157 -26.77 21.52 -3.64
C SER A 157 -26.18 20.16 -4.04
N LYS A 158 -24.85 20.02 -3.99
CA LYS A 158 -24.11 18.80 -4.27
C LYS A 158 -23.44 18.26 -3.00
N TYR A 159 -23.26 16.95 -2.93
CA TYR A 159 -22.48 16.32 -1.87
C TYR A 159 -20.99 16.46 -2.14
N CYS A 160 -20.24 16.83 -1.11
CA CYS A 160 -18.80 17.06 -1.17
C CYS A 160 -18.07 16.28 -0.07
N TYR A 161 -16.82 15.95 -0.35
CA TYR A 161 -15.82 15.62 0.66
C TYR A 161 -15.12 16.91 1.10
N SER A 162 -15.13 17.19 2.40
CA SER A 162 -14.40 18.31 3.02
C SER A 162 -13.12 17.78 3.65
N GLY A 163 -12.02 18.50 3.56
CA GLY A 163 -10.73 18.07 4.11
C GLY A 163 -9.79 17.42 3.09
N ILE A 164 -10.13 17.46 1.80
CA ILE A 164 -9.28 16.95 0.71
C ILE A 164 -9.25 17.89 -0.49
N ARG A 165 -8.21 17.79 -1.29
CA ARG A 165 -8.07 18.43 -2.61
C ARG A 165 -7.43 17.49 -3.64
N ARG A 166 -7.41 17.92 -4.90
CA ARG A 166 -6.69 17.22 -5.97
C ARG A 166 -5.19 17.48 -5.80
N LYS A 167 -4.40 16.42 -5.88
CA LYS A 167 -2.94 16.48 -5.77
C LYS A 167 -2.37 17.23 -6.97
N THR A 168 -1.60 18.29 -6.71
CA THR A 168 -0.96 19.12 -7.76
C THR A 168 0.51 18.77 -7.97
N LEU A 169 1.12 18.05 -7.02
CA LEU A 169 2.51 17.61 -7.06
C LEU A 169 2.57 16.08 -6.97
N VAL A 170 3.04 15.43 -8.04
CA VAL A 170 3.37 14.01 -8.01
C VAL A 170 4.78 13.89 -7.44
N SER A 171 4.92 13.33 -6.24
CA SER A 171 6.24 13.02 -5.69
C SER A 171 6.91 11.98 -6.58
N MET A 172 8.05 12.30 -7.17
CA MET A 172 8.83 11.35 -7.95
C MET A 172 9.28 10.20 -7.03
N PRO A 173 9.01 8.93 -7.38
CA PRO A 173 9.57 7.84 -6.61
C PRO A 173 11.11 7.93 -6.68
N PRO A 174 11.82 7.76 -5.56
CA PRO A 174 13.27 7.73 -5.58
C PRO A 174 13.70 6.58 -6.50
N LEU A 175 14.60 6.88 -7.44
CA LEU A 175 15.17 5.86 -8.31
C LEU A 175 15.91 4.84 -7.42
N PRO A 176 15.81 3.53 -7.72
CA PRO A 176 16.67 2.55 -7.07
C PRO A 176 18.13 2.99 -7.27
N GLY A 177 18.87 3.10 -6.17
CA GLY A 177 20.27 3.53 -6.21
C GLY A 177 21.09 2.53 -7.02
N LEU A 178 21.43 2.88 -8.26
CA LEU A 178 22.41 2.17 -9.05
C LEU A 178 23.80 2.64 -8.60
N ASP A 179 24.24 2.16 -7.44
CA ASP A 179 25.62 2.32 -7.00
C ASP A 179 26.50 1.42 -7.88
N LEU A 180 26.88 1.93 -9.05
CA LEU A 180 27.94 1.36 -9.87
C LEU A 180 29.26 1.59 -9.13
N LYS A 181 29.53 0.77 -8.12
CA LYS A 181 30.88 0.64 -7.57
C LYS A 181 31.79 0.20 -8.71
N GLY A 182 32.64 1.14 -9.12
CA GLY A 182 33.68 0.95 -10.12
C GLY A 182 34.45 -0.33 -9.84
N SER A 183 34.55 -1.17 -10.87
CA SER A 183 35.59 -2.17 -10.93
C SER A 183 36.78 -1.50 -11.59
N GLU A 184 37.85 -1.32 -10.81
CA GLU A 184 39.22 -1.05 -11.27
C GLU A 184 39.70 -2.11 -12.27
#